data_AF-A0A4Q9LM01-F1
#
_entry.id   AF-A0A4Q9LM01-F1
#
_cell.length_a   1.000
_cell.length_b   1.000
_cell.length_c   1.000
_cell.angle_alpha   90.00
_cell.angle_beta   90.00
_cell.angle_gamma   90.00
#
_symmetry.space_group_name_H-M   'P 1'
#
loop_
_entity.id
_entity.type
_entity.pdbx_description
1 polymer ?
#
loop_
_entity_poly.entity_id
_entity_poly.type
_entity_poly.pdbx_seq_one_letter_code
_entity_poly.pdbx_strand_id
1 'polypeptide(L)'
;MTGKAKEFLEVIGLEINKEKSPTNDTFCEDTATLLEGVSVYKYLGIIEDSRGIPTRSSFEEVQRKLISRVERLCHTRLNAKNLFSAINQHAISLINYHIGIVRLEPAGFSKLDDA
;
A
#
# COMPACT_ATOMS: atom_id res chain seq x y z
N MET A 1 -2.63 10.51 -18.97
CA MET A 1 -2.45 11.91 -18.55
C MET A 1 -2.69 12.80 -19.77
N THR A 2 -3.81 13.51 -19.84
CA THR A 2 -4.03 14.49 -20.91
C THR A 2 -2.95 15.57 -20.83
N GLY A 3 -2.39 16.01 -21.96
CA GLY A 3 -1.31 17.03 -22.00
C GLY A 3 -1.59 18.27 -21.15
N LYS A 4 -2.87 18.58 -20.93
CA LYS A 4 -3.35 19.62 -20.00
C LYS A 4 -2.83 19.50 -18.56
N ALA A 5 -2.69 18.29 -18.02
CA ALA A 5 -2.19 18.11 -16.66
C ALA A 5 -0.69 18.42 -16.57
N LYS A 6 0.08 18.03 -17.59
CA LYS A 6 1.51 18.37 -17.71
C LYS A 6 1.70 19.88 -17.83
N GLU A 7 0.97 20.52 -18.75
CA GLU A 7 0.97 21.98 -18.93
C GLU A 7 0.62 22.71 -17.64
N PHE A 8 -0.41 22.24 -16.91
CA PHE A 8 -0.80 22.83 -15.64
C PHE A 8 0.31 22.74 -14.59
N LEU A 9 0.96 21.57 -14.46
CA LEU A 9 2.07 21.38 -13.52
C LEU A 9 3.25 22.30 -13.85
N GLU A 10 3.58 22.45 -15.13
CA GLU A 10 4.63 23.37 -15.61
C GLU A 10 4.29 24.82 -15.25
N VAL A 11 3.04 25.26 -15.45
CA VAL A 11 2.58 26.62 -15.11
C VAL A 11 2.73 26.93 -13.62
N ILE A 12 2.50 25.94 -12.75
CA ILE A 12 2.66 26.11 -11.30
C ILE A 12 4.09 25.79 -10.80
N GLY A 13 5.02 25.50 -11.70
CA GLY A 13 6.43 25.23 -11.38
C GLY A 13 6.70 23.86 -10.77
N LEU A 14 5.86 22.86 -11.05
CA LEU A 14 6.05 21.46 -10.64
C LEU A 14 6.49 20.59 -11.83
N GLU A 15 7.32 19.59 -11.55
CA GLU A 15 7.79 18.62 -12.53
C GLU A 15 7.29 17.21 -12.20
N ILE A 16 6.94 16.43 -13.24
CA ILE A 16 6.50 15.05 -13.10
C ILE A 16 7.72 14.14 -12.93
N ASN A 17 7.73 13.38 -11.84
CA ASN A 17 8.70 12.30 -11.69
C ASN A 17 8.25 11.07 -12.49
N LYS A 18 8.87 10.84 -13.66
CA LYS A 18 8.54 9.72 -14.55
C LYS A 18 8.74 8.34 -13.90
N GLU A 19 9.75 8.17 -13.06
CA GLU A 19 10.03 6.90 -12.36
C GLU A 19 8.94 6.55 -11.34
N LYS A 20 8.31 7.56 -10.74
CA LYS A 20 7.22 7.39 -9.76
C LYS A 20 5.82 7.50 -10.36
N SER A 21 5.71 7.83 -11.64
CA SER A 21 4.44 8.03 -12.35
C SER A 21 4.21 6.85 -13.29
N PRO A 22 3.32 5.90 -12.97
CA PRO A 22 2.96 4.82 -13.87
C PRO A 22 1.81 5.22 -14.78
N THR A 23 1.70 4.55 -15.92
CA THR A 23 0.56 4.68 -16.84
C THR A 23 0.21 3.32 -17.43
N ASN A 24 -1.06 3.06 -17.66
CA ASN A 24 -1.53 1.94 -18.51
C ASN A 24 -1.87 2.40 -19.94
N ASP A 25 -1.70 3.69 -20.22
CA ASP A 25 -1.94 4.34 -21.50
C ASP A 25 -0.60 4.61 -22.20
N THR A 26 -0.42 4.00 -23.37
CA THR A 26 0.79 4.11 -24.21
C THR A 26 1.01 5.53 -24.73
N PHE A 27 -0.04 6.38 -24.77
CA PHE A 27 0.09 7.77 -25.20
C PHE A 27 0.89 8.63 -24.20
N CYS A 28 1.12 8.13 -22.98
CA CYS A 28 1.76 8.89 -21.90
C CYS A 28 3.16 8.40 -21.54
N GLU A 29 3.80 7.62 -22.41
CA GLU A 29 5.16 7.09 -22.20
C GLU A 29 6.24 8.19 -22.09
N ASP A 30 5.96 9.39 -22.59
CA ASP A 30 6.87 10.53 -22.49
C ASP A 30 7.01 11.01 -21.03
N THR A 31 5.93 10.94 -20.25
CA THR A 31 5.78 11.50 -18.91
C THR A 31 5.70 10.46 -17.79
N ALA A 32 5.34 9.22 -18.12
CA ALA A 32 5.11 8.15 -17.16
C ALA A 32 5.73 6.82 -17.64
N THR A 33 5.97 5.92 -16.70
CA THR A 33 6.44 4.56 -16.96
C THR A 33 5.25 3.66 -17.31
N LEU A 34 5.27 3.02 -18.47
CA LEU A 34 4.19 2.11 -18.89
C LEU A 34 4.16 0.85 -18.01
N LEU A 35 2.97 0.49 -17.54
CA LEU A 35 2.67 -0.75 -16.83
C LEU A 35 2.33 -1.86 -17.84
N GLU A 36 3.34 -2.61 -18.29
CA GLU A 36 3.15 -3.76 -19.18
C GLU A 36 2.92 -5.08 -18.41
N GLY A 37 2.06 -5.96 -18.95
CA GLY A 37 1.92 -7.35 -18.49
C GLY A 37 1.57 -7.52 -17.00
N VAL A 38 2.47 -8.16 -16.25
CA VAL A 38 2.32 -8.48 -14.80
C VAL A 38 2.86 -7.36 -13.90
N SER A 39 3.16 -6.19 -14.47
CA SER A 39 3.61 -5.04 -13.67
C SER A 39 2.53 -4.60 -12.68
N VAL A 40 3.00 -4.22 -11.50
CA VAL A 40 2.16 -3.75 -10.40
C VAL A 40 2.55 -2.34 -10.02
N TYR A 41 1.59 -1.58 -9.53
CA TYR A 41 1.82 -0.26 -8.96
C TYR A 41 1.36 -0.21 -7.52
N LYS A 42 2.02 0.63 -6.71
CA LYS A 42 1.67 0.84 -5.32
C LYS A 42 0.96 2.18 -5.14
N TYR A 43 -0.35 2.13 -4.96
CA TYR A 43 -1.17 3.30 -4.69
C TYR A 43 -1.64 3.31 -3.24
N LEU A 44 -1.32 4.38 -2.49
CA LEU A 44 -1.68 4.53 -1.07
C LEU A 44 -1.40 3.30 -0.19
N GLY A 45 -0.28 2.62 -0.46
CA GLY A 45 0.14 1.43 0.27
C GLY A 45 -0.43 0.11 -0.27
N ILE A 46 -1.36 0.15 -1.22
CA ILE A 46 -1.98 -1.01 -1.84
C ILE A 46 -1.25 -1.35 -3.14
N ILE A 47 -0.84 -2.60 -3.30
CA ILE A 47 -0.23 -3.07 -4.55
C ILE A 47 -1.36 -3.52 -5.48
N GLU A 48 -1.52 -2.83 -6.60
CA GLU A 48 -2.56 -3.06 -7.60
C GLU A 48 -1.93 -3.52 -8.92
N ASP A 49 -2.64 -4.35 -9.68
CA ASP A 49 -2.26 -4.69 -11.05
C ASP A 49 -2.60 -3.55 -12.04
N SER A 50 -2.25 -3.70 -13.31
CA SER A 50 -2.55 -2.72 -14.37
C SER A 50 -4.05 -2.44 -14.59
N ARG A 51 -4.94 -3.25 -14.01
CA ARG A 51 -6.41 -3.06 -14.02
C ARG A 51 -6.91 -2.35 -12.76
N GLY A 52 -6.03 -1.97 -11.84
CA GLY A 52 -6.39 -1.37 -10.56
C GLY A 52 -6.94 -2.38 -9.55
N ILE A 53 -6.67 -3.68 -9.73
CA ILE A 53 -7.15 -4.71 -8.80
C ILE A 53 -6.09 -4.94 -7.73
N PRO A 54 -6.42 -4.79 -6.42
CA PRO A 54 -5.50 -5.11 -5.34
C PRO A 54 -5.01 -6.55 -5.42
N THR A 55 -3.69 -6.71 -5.39
CA THR A 55 -3.00 -7.99 -5.44
C THR A 55 -2.88 -8.60 -4.05
N ARG A 56 -2.73 -9.94 -3.99
CA ARG A 56 -2.49 -10.65 -2.72
C ARG A 56 -1.21 -10.20 -2.00
N SER A 57 -0.17 -9.83 -2.74
CA SER A 57 1.11 -9.36 -2.19
C SER A 57 0.94 -8.06 -1.39
N SER A 58 -0.08 -7.26 -1.68
CA SER A 58 -0.47 -6.11 -0.87
C SER A 58 -0.75 -6.52 0.58
N PHE A 59 -1.54 -7.59 0.77
CA PHE A 59 -1.86 -8.11 2.10
C PHE A 59 -0.64 -8.69 2.82
N GLU A 60 0.21 -9.42 2.10
CA GLU A 60 1.45 -9.95 2.65
C GLU A 60 2.41 -8.84 3.12
N GLU A 61 2.44 -7.69 2.45
CA GLU A 61 3.21 -6.53 2.91
C GLU A 61 2.63 -5.95 4.22
N VAL A 62 1.30 -5.89 4.34
CA VAL A 62 0.63 -5.43 5.56
C VAL A 62 0.91 -6.37 6.72
N GLN A 63 0.78 -7.68 6.50
CA GLN A 63 1.11 -8.72 7.48
C GLN A 63 2.55 -8.56 7.98
N ARG A 64 3.52 -8.44 7.07
CA ARG A 64 4.93 -8.24 7.44
C ARG A 64 5.16 -6.98 8.27
N LYS A 65 4.51 -5.86 7.92
CA LYS A 65 4.61 -4.60 8.69
C LYS A 65 4.01 -4.74 10.08
N LEU A 66 2.87 -5.42 10.19
CA LEU A 66 2.19 -5.67 11.45
C LEU A 66 3.08 -6.49 12.38
N ILE A 67 3.55 -7.65 11.92
CA ILE A 67 4.44 -8.54 12.68
C ILE A 67 5.70 -7.80 13.11
N SER A 68 6.36 -7.10 12.18
CA SER A 68 7.57 -6.34 12.48
C SER A 68 7.33 -5.24 13.55
N ARG A 69 6.15 -4.63 13.58
CA ARG A 69 5.81 -3.66 14.63
C ARG A 69 5.53 -4.36 15.97
N VAL A 70 4.83 -5.48 15.97
CA VAL A 70 4.58 -6.29 17.17
C VAL A 70 5.91 -6.75 17.79
N GLU A 71 6.81 -7.29 16.99
CA GLU A 71 8.17 -7.66 17.43
C GLU A 71 8.88 -6.48 18.09
N ARG A 72 8.88 -5.30 17.45
CA ARG A 72 9.49 -4.10 18.05
C ARG A 72 8.83 -3.70 19.36
N LEU A 73 7.50 -3.84 19.49
CA LEU A 73 6.77 -3.53 20.73
C LEU A 73 7.14 -4.51 21.85
N CYS A 74 7.31 -5.79 21.55
CA CYS A 74 7.74 -6.80 22.52
C CYS A 74 9.14 -6.53 23.10
N HIS A 75 10.00 -5.81 22.38
CA HIS A 75 11.33 -5.38 22.86
C HIS A 75 11.31 -4.08 23.68
N THR A 76 10.14 -3.47 23.88
CA THR A 76 10.02 -2.26 24.72
C THR A 76 9.83 -2.62 26.20
N ARG A 77 9.95 -1.62 27.09
CA ARG A 77 9.73 -1.78 28.54
C ARG A 77 8.27 -1.51 28.96
N LEU A 78 7.31 -1.69 28.06
CA LEU A 78 5.89 -1.52 28.37
C LEU A 78 5.42 -2.63 29.33
N ASN A 79 4.59 -2.27 30.30
CA ASN A 79 3.86 -3.30 31.06
C ASN A 79 2.86 -4.02 30.16
N ALA A 80 2.39 -5.20 30.59
CA ALA A 80 1.48 -6.03 29.80
C ALA A 80 0.26 -5.25 29.29
N LYS A 81 -0.42 -4.48 30.16
CA LYS A 81 -1.60 -3.68 29.78
C LYS A 81 -1.30 -2.70 28.65
N ASN A 82 -0.18 -1.99 28.75
CA ASN A 82 0.23 -1.00 27.76
C ASN A 82 0.73 -1.66 26.46
N LEU A 83 1.38 -2.82 26.55
CA LEU A 83 1.81 -3.60 25.39
C LEU A 83 0.60 -4.08 24.58
N PHE A 84 -0.38 -4.72 25.23
CA PHE A 84 -1.62 -5.14 24.58
C PHE A 84 -2.37 -3.95 23.96
N SER A 85 -2.46 -2.83 24.67
CA SER A 85 -3.08 -1.62 24.11
C SER A 85 -2.35 -1.12 22.85
N ALA A 86 -1.02 -1.09 22.86
CA ALA A 86 -0.23 -0.62 21.73
C ALA A 86 -0.34 -1.53 20.51
N ILE A 87 -0.34 -2.85 20.73
CA ILE A 87 -0.56 -3.86 19.68
C ILE A 87 -1.95 -3.69 19.08
N ASN A 88 -3.00 -3.67 19.91
CA ASN A 88 -4.38 -3.59 19.45
C ASN A 88 -4.65 -2.30 18.69
N GLN A 89 -4.21 -1.14 19.19
CA GLN A 89 -4.38 0.14 18.50
C GLN A 89 -3.75 0.14 17.11
N HIS A 90 -2.56 -0.44 16.97
CA HIS A 90 -1.87 -0.51 15.70
C HIS A 90 -2.54 -1.51 14.74
N ALA A 91 -2.85 -2.72 15.21
CA ALA A 91 -3.45 -3.78 14.42
C ALA A 91 -4.83 -3.40 13.89
N ILE A 92 -5.71 -2.90 14.76
CA ILE A 92 -7.08 -2.51 14.39
C ILE A 92 -7.05 -1.39 13.34
N SER A 93 -6.19 -0.38 13.52
CA SER A 93 -6.07 0.70 12.54
C SER A 93 -5.64 0.20 11.16
N LEU A 94 -4.67 -0.72 11.09
CA LEU A 94 -4.20 -1.28 9.83
C LEU A 94 -5.26 -2.18 9.17
N ILE A 95 -5.90 -3.05 9.96
CA ILE A 95 -6.95 -3.94 9.46
C ILE A 95 -8.13 -3.12 8.91
N ASN A 96 -8.58 -2.09 9.64
CA ASN A 96 -9.69 -1.25 9.21
C ASN A 96 -9.44 -0.54 7.87
N TYR A 97 -8.19 -0.13 7.60
CA TYR A 97 -7.84 0.47 6.32
C TYR A 97 -7.91 -0.56 5.17
N HIS A 98 -7.44 -1.78 5.41
CA HIS A 98 -7.29 -2.77 4.35
C HIS A 98 -8.55 -3.63 4.12
N ILE A 99 -9.42 -3.81 5.12
CA ILE A 99 -10.59 -4.71 5.03
C ILE A 99 -11.60 -4.28 3.95
N GLY A 100 -11.72 -2.98 3.70
CA GLY A 100 -12.60 -2.43 2.65
C GLY A 100 -12.00 -2.49 1.24
N ILE A 101 -10.68 -2.68 1.14
CA ILE A 101 -9.93 -2.59 -0.11
C ILE A 101 -9.53 -3.99 -0.60
N VAL A 102 -8.95 -4.79 0.29
CA VAL A 102 -8.57 -6.17 0.03
C VAL A 102 -9.68 -7.05 0.61
N ARG A 103 -10.37 -7.80 -0.25
CA ARG A 103 -11.36 -8.80 0.20
C ARG A 103 -10.66 -9.87 1.05
N LEU A 104 -10.65 -9.64 2.35
CA LEU A 104 -10.03 -10.49 3.34
C LEU A 104 -11.02 -11.57 3.77
N GLU A 105 -10.71 -12.80 3.38
CA GLU A 105 -11.44 -13.98 3.84
C GLU A 105 -11.09 -14.30 5.31
N PRO A 106 -11.97 -14.98 6.07
CA PRO A 106 -11.71 -15.40 7.44
C PRO A 106 -10.35 -16.09 7.65
N ALA A 107 -9.92 -16.90 6.67
CA ALA A 107 -8.61 -17.56 6.71
C ALA A 107 -7.42 -16.57 6.70
N GLY A 108 -7.58 -15.39 6.10
CA GLY A 108 -6.58 -14.32 6.12
C GLY A 108 -6.42 -13.71 7.51
N PHE A 109 -7.51 -13.59 8.28
CA PHE A 109 -7.48 -13.14 9.67
C PHE A 109 -6.82 -14.18 10.59
N SER A 110 -7.17 -15.47 10.44
CA SER A 110 -6.51 -16.55 11.21
C SER A 110 -5.00 -16.51 11.03
N LYS A 111 -4.52 -16.38 9.78
CA LYS A 111 -3.08 -16.29 9.47
C LYS A 111 -2.37 -15.09 10.11
N LEU A 112 -3.09 -14.01 10.43
CA LEU A 112 -2.51 -12.86 11.13
C LEU A 112 -2.40 -13.11 12.64
N ASP A 113 -3.33 -13.88 13.21
CA ASP A 113 -3.39 -14.18 14.64
C ASP A 113 -2.42 -15.32 15.01
N ASP A 114 -2.23 -16.28 14.10
CA ASP A 114 -1.36 -17.45 14.28
C ASP A 114 0.15 -17.16 14.11
N ALA A 115 0.52 -15.96 13.63
CA ALA A 115 1.88 -15.59 13.24
C ALA A 115 2.68 -14.91 14.37
#